data_AF-A0A0G2FC24-F1
#
_entry.id   AF-A0A0G2FC24-F1
#
_cell.length_a   1.000
_cell.length_b   1.000
_cell.length_c   1.000
_cell.angle_alpha   90.00
_cell.angle_beta   90.00
_cell.angle_gamma   90.00
#
_symmetry.space_group_name_H-M   'P 1'
#
loop_
_entity.id
_entity.type
_entity.pdbx_description
1 polymer ?
#
loop_
_entity_poly.entity_id
_entity_poly.type
_entity_poly.pdbx_seq_one_letter_code
_entity_poly.pdbx_strand_id
1 'polypeptide(L)'
;MNSLAPRQIALCVLDFFTPEILSRRKRQSSRPLHEQPKTAWVDGLRGWAALLVCVFHLTLWTHDGINYCYGATLPSGTPNATPAAWPIIRTLWTGGHFSVALFFTISGYVLPRRLLSLLHAGRQADFVEALHSSIVRRPFRLFLPVVWSTLAVMAVSYLTGIPTSAMKREDTMLLQLAAWVRETGRYLYSFDGGYHAVNQHTWSILVEMRGSMALFVWLFALSRMQHATRLLLTLAVIWYLIVAVPAAQMATFFAGMVTAELDLIASGTVQMRLPWDGLTLQILGGSLFPSI
;
A
#
# COMPACT_ATOMS: atom_id res chain seq x y z
N MET A 1 -13.08 25.56 -28.41
CA MET A 1 -12.91 24.20 -27.84
C MET A 1 -11.88 23.49 -28.70
N ASN A 2 -10.61 23.43 -28.26
CA ASN A 2 -9.55 22.84 -29.06
C ASN A 2 -9.71 21.31 -29.08
N SER A 3 -9.97 20.74 -30.25
CA SER A 3 -10.02 19.29 -30.46
C SER A 3 -8.65 18.70 -30.15
N LEU A 4 -8.54 17.89 -29.10
CA LEU A 4 -7.32 17.15 -28.80
C LEU A 4 -7.02 16.21 -29.97
N ALA A 5 -5.82 16.33 -30.54
CA ALA A 5 -5.42 15.52 -31.69
C ALA A 5 -5.32 14.03 -31.28
N PRO A 6 -5.66 13.05 -32.14
CA PRO A 6 -5.58 11.62 -31.83
C PRO A 6 -4.19 11.19 -31.33
N ARG A 7 -3.15 11.84 -31.84
CA ARG A 7 -1.76 11.66 -31.41
C ARG A 7 -1.52 12.09 -29.96
N GLN A 8 -2.16 13.16 -29.49
CA GLN A 8 -2.06 13.60 -28.10
C GLN A 8 -2.78 12.63 -27.17
N ILE A 9 -3.92 12.08 -27.59
CA ILE A 9 -4.63 11.04 -26.85
C ILE A 9 -3.76 9.78 -26.76
N ALA A 10 -3.19 9.32 -27.87
CA ALA A 10 -2.31 8.16 -27.89
C ALA A 10 -1.05 8.35 -27.02
N LEU A 11 -0.46 9.54 -27.02
CA LEU A 11 0.68 9.87 -26.16
C LEU A 11 0.28 9.94 -24.67
N CYS A 12 -0.87 10.52 -24.33
CA CYS A 12 -1.37 10.51 -22.95
C CYS A 12 -1.70 9.08 -22.46
N VAL A 13 -2.22 8.23 -23.34
CA VAL A 13 -2.47 6.82 -23.05
C VAL A 13 -1.16 6.07 -22.86
N LEU A 14 -0.17 6.30 -23.72
CA LEU A 14 1.18 5.74 -23.57
C LEU A 14 1.85 6.22 -22.29
N ASP A 15 1.83 7.51 -21.98
CA ASP A 15 2.39 8.07 -20.74
C ASP A 15 1.68 7.51 -19.51
N PHE A 16 0.35 7.33 -19.57
CA PHE A 16 -0.43 6.68 -18.51
C PHE A 16 0.01 5.23 -18.26
N PHE A 17 0.39 4.51 -19.32
CA PHE A 17 0.88 3.14 -19.24
C PHE A 17 2.40 3.02 -19.08
N THR A 18 3.17 4.09 -19.28
CA THR A 18 4.61 4.04 -19.08
C THR A 18 4.92 3.81 -17.60
N PRO A 19 5.63 2.71 -17.25
CA PRO A 19 6.01 2.48 -15.88
C PRO A 19 6.92 3.62 -15.40
N GLU A 20 6.71 4.02 -14.15
CA GLU A 20 7.42 5.13 -13.51
C GLU A 20 8.95 4.97 -13.54
N ILE A 21 9.44 3.73 -13.68
CA ILE A 21 10.87 3.39 -13.82
C ILE A 21 11.45 3.91 -15.15
N LEU A 22 10.72 3.80 -16.26
CA LEU A 22 11.18 4.25 -17.57
C LEU A 22 11.13 5.78 -17.69
N SER A 23 10.11 6.41 -17.12
CA SER A 23 10.00 7.87 -17.08
C SER A 23 10.96 8.50 -16.06
N ARG A 24 11.25 7.83 -14.91
CA ARG A 24 12.27 8.28 -13.95
C ARG A 24 13.68 8.14 -14.46
N ARG A 25 14.06 7.06 -15.15
CA ARG A 25 15.44 6.90 -15.66
C ARG A 25 15.82 8.05 -16.59
N LYS A 26 14.87 8.50 -17.42
CA LYS A 26 15.04 9.65 -18.31
C LYS A 26 15.13 11.00 -17.57
N ARG A 27 14.58 11.10 -16.36
CA ARG A 27 14.48 12.35 -15.56
C ARG A 27 15.49 12.44 -14.42
N GLN A 28 15.98 11.31 -13.90
CA GLN A 28 17.00 11.21 -12.85
C GLN A 28 18.42 11.28 -13.40
N SER A 29 18.67 10.83 -14.64
CA SER A 29 19.99 10.95 -15.29
C SER A 29 20.50 12.41 -15.39
N SER A 30 19.61 13.38 -15.23
CA SER A 30 19.87 14.81 -15.40
C SER A 30 19.73 15.64 -14.12
N ARG A 31 19.41 15.04 -12.95
CA ARG A 31 19.21 15.77 -11.69
C ARG A 31 20.29 15.48 -10.65
N PRO A 32 20.91 16.50 -10.04
CA PRO A 32 21.85 16.31 -8.95
C PRO A 32 21.18 15.62 -7.74
N LEU A 33 21.96 14.87 -6.95
CA LEU A 33 21.46 14.09 -5.79
C LEU A 33 20.63 14.93 -4.79
N HIS A 34 20.89 16.22 -4.69
CA HIS A 34 20.17 17.16 -3.82
C HIS A 34 18.72 17.48 -4.30
N GLU A 35 18.39 17.20 -5.56
CA GLU A 35 17.06 17.42 -6.16
C GLU A 35 16.18 16.17 -6.20
N GLN A 36 16.62 15.07 -5.60
CA GLN A 36 15.79 13.86 -5.53
C GLN A 36 14.52 14.14 -4.69
N PRO A 37 13.35 13.61 -5.11
CA PRO A 37 12.14 13.73 -4.29
C PRO A 37 12.39 13.21 -2.89
N LYS A 38 11.93 13.93 -1.85
CA LYS A 38 12.10 13.55 -0.43
C LYS A 38 11.55 12.14 -0.08
N THR A 39 10.78 11.54 -0.97
CA THR A 39 10.20 10.18 -0.84
C THR A 39 10.91 9.13 -1.70
N ALA A 40 12.04 9.42 -2.35
CA ALA A 40 12.73 8.47 -3.21
C ALA A 40 13.20 7.21 -2.46
N TRP A 41 13.55 7.34 -1.17
CA TRP A 41 13.91 6.22 -0.29
C TRP A 41 12.76 5.21 -0.13
N VAL A 42 11.50 5.67 -0.24
CA VAL A 42 10.31 4.81 -0.10
C VAL A 42 10.22 3.81 -1.23
N ASP A 43 10.64 4.19 -2.44
CA ASP A 43 10.66 3.27 -3.58
C ASP A 43 11.75 2.21 -3.44
N GLY A 44 12.91 2.58 -2.86
CA GLY A 44 13.96 1.63 -2.48
C GLY A 44 13.46 0.62 -1.44
N LEU A 45 12.74 1.11 -0.42
CA LEU A 45 12.15 0.27 0.62
C LEU A 45 11.10 -0.71 0.06
N ARG A 46 10.26 -0.26 -0.88
CA ARG A 46 9.33 -1.14 -1.62
C ARG A 46 10.06 -2.21 -2.41
N GLY A 47 11.17 -1.86 -3.07
CA GLY A 47 12.00 -2.82 -3.81
C GLY A 47 12.57 -3.90 -2.89
N TRP A 48 13.06 -3.50 -1.71
CA TRP A 48 13.59 -4.42 -0.71
C TRP A 48 12.49 -5.35 -0.16
N ALA A 49 11.31 -4.80 0.14
CA ALA A 49 10.15 -5.58 0.55
C ALA A 49 9.70 -6.57 -0.54
N ALA A 50 9.74 -6.18 -1.82
CA ALA A 50 9.41 -7.07 -2.94
C ALA A 50 10.38 -8.25 -3.03
N LEU A 51 11.68 -7.98 -2.91
CA LEU A 51 12.70 -9.02 -2.90
C LEU A 51 12.47 -10.03 -1.77
N LEU A 52 12.18 -9.54 -0.55
CA LEU A 52 11.85 -10.42 0.57
C LEU A 52 10.62 -11.27 0.35
N VAL A 53 9.56 -10.70 -0.26
CA VAL A 53 8.36 -11.48 -0.60
C VAL A 53 8.71 -12.58 -1.60
N CYS A 54 9.58 -12.32 -2.58
CA CYS A 54 10.05 -13.35 -3.51
C CYS A 54 10.85 -14.44 -2.80
N VAL A 55 11.84 -14.08 -1.98
CA VAL A 55 12.65 -15.03 -1.20
C VAL A 55 11.75 -15.88 -0.30
N PHE A 56 10.78 -15.25 0.37
CA PHE A 56 9.81 -15.93 1.22
C PHE A 56 9.01 -16.99 0.46
N HIS A 57 8.43 -16.65 -0.69
CA HIS A 57 7.64 -17.60 -1.47
C HIS A 57 8.48 -18.70 -2.12
N LEU A 58 9.74 -18.41 -2.46
CA LEU A 58 10.67 -19.44 -2.96
C LEU A 58 11.05 -20.43 -1.85
N THR A 59 11.21 -19.97 -0.62
CA THR A 59 11.68 -20.79 0.51
C THR A 59 10.55 -21.54 1.21
N LEU A 60 9.39 -20.92 1.39
CA LEU A 60 8.26 -21.47 2.14
C LEU A 60 7.71 -22.78 1.55
N TRP A 61 7.64 -22.88 0.22
CA TRP A 61 7.10 -24.05 -0.47
C TRP A 61 8.13 -25.13 -0.77
N THR A 62 9.42 -24.82 -0.58
CA THR A 62 10.52 -25.76 -0.82
C THR A 62 11.06 -26.37 0.47
N HIS A 63 10.81 -25.76 1.63
CA HIS A 63 11.36 -26.18 2.92
C HIS A 63 10.26 -26.19 4.00
N ASP A 64 9.79 -27.38 4.32
CA ASP A 64 8.81 -27.57 5.40
C ASP A 64 9.37 -27.11 6.75
N GLY A 65 8.55 -26.36 7.48
CA GLY A 65 8.87 -25.89 8.83
C GLY A 65 9.79 -24.66 8.91
N ILE A 66 10.22 -24.08 7.79
CA ILE A 66 11.05 -22.85 7.83
C ILE A 66 10.32 -21.64 8.43
N ASN A 67 8.98 -21.65 8.44
CA ASN A 67 8.15 -20.58 8.98
C ASN A 67 8.09 -20.53 10.51
N TYR A 68 8.47 -21.61 11.18
CA TYR A 68 8.40 -21.68 12.63
C TYR A 68 9.43 -20.74 13.26
N CYS A 69 8.97 -19.85 14.12
CA CYS A 69 9.83 -18.92 14.86
C CYS A 69 10.77 -19.68 15.80
N TYR A 70 11.84 -19.02 16.24
CA TYR A 70 12.67 -19.53 17.33
C TYR A 70 11.80 -19.92 18.55
N GLY A 71 12.01 -21.13 19.07
CA GLY A 71 11.25 -21.69 20.19
C GLY A 71 9.90 -22.33 19.83
N ALA A 72 9.43 -22.23 18.59
CA ALA A 72 8.23 -22.96 18.16
C ALA A 72 8.52 -24.45 17.97
N THR A 73 7.57 -25.31 18.31
CA THR A 73 7.68 -26.77 18.12
C THR A 73 7.67 -27.10 16.63
N LEU A 74 8.75 -27.71 16.15
CA LEU A 74 8.86 -28.22 14.78
C LEU A 74 7.96 -29.46 14.60
N PRO A 75 7.66 -29.86 13.36
CA PRO A 75 6.95 -31.13 13.08
C PRO A 75 7.67 -32.36 13.66
N SER A 76 8.99 -32.26 13.89
CA SER A 76 9.81 -33.27 14.57
C SER A 76 9.61 -33.34 16.09
N GLY A 77 8.78 -32.48 16.68
CA GLY A 77 8.54 -32.40 18.13
C GLY A 77 9.62 -31.64 18.91
N THR A 78 10.73 -31.26 18.27
CA THR A 78 11.80 -30.47 18.89
C THR A 78 11.54 -28.96 18.75
N PRO A 79 11.92 -28.13 19.73
CA PRO A 79 11.83 -26.68 19.60
C PRO A 79 12.82 -26.17 18.54
N ASN A 80 12.40 -25.19 17.73
CA ASN A 80 13.24 -24.59 16.72
C ASN A 80 14.35 -23.75 17.35
N ALA A 81 15.58 -24.28 17.38
CA ALA A 81 16.76 -23.60 17.90
C ALA A 81 17.68 -23.04 16.81
N THR A 82 17.27 -23.12 15.53
CA THR A 82 18.13 -22.71 14.40
C THR A 82 18.41 -21.21 14.46
N PRO A 83 19.68 -20.76 14.27
CA PRO A 83 20.02 -19.33 14.23
C PRO A 83 19.23 -18.56 13.16
N ALA A 84 18.85 -19.27 12.08
CA ALA A 84 18.00 -18.70 11.04
C ALA A 84 16.59 -18.32 11.52
N ALA A 85 16.11 -18.91 12.61
CA ALA A 85 14.80 -18.62 13.19
C ALA A 85 14.83 -17.45 14.18
N TRP A 86 16.01 -16.90 14.49
CA TRP A 86 16.17 -15.81 15.44
C TRP A 86 15.40 -14.55 15.03
N PRO A 87 14.92 -13.76 16.02
CA PRO A 87 14.33 -12.46 15.76
C PRO A 87 15.26 -11.59 14.90
N ILE A 88 14.71 -10.74 14.05
CA ILE A 88 15.42 -9.89 13.07
C ILE A 88 16.06 -10.71 11.94
N ILE A 89 16.95 -11.65 12.23
CA ILE A 89 17.67 -12.42 11.21
C ILE A 89 16.67 -13.16 10.31
N ARG A 90 15.64 -13.77 10.92
CA ARG A 90 14.59 -14.48 10.19
C ARG A 90 13.85 -13.62 9.17
N THR A 91 13.84 -12.29 9.32
CA THR A 91 13.13 -11.38 8.42
C THR A 91 13.72 -11.37 7.01
N LEU A 92 14.99 -11.77 6.86
CA LEU A 92 15.68 -11.81 5.58
C LEU A 92 15.20 -12.93 4.65
N TRP A 93 14.61 -14.01 5.20
CA TRP A 93 14.12 -15.16 4.43
C TRP A 93 12.66 -15.51 4.73
N THR A 94 12.27 -15.55 6.02
CA THR A 94 10.90 -15.90 6.46
C THR A 94 10.02 -14.67 6.73
N GLY A 95 10.53 -13.46 6.49
CA GLY A 95 9.87 -12.19 6.77
C GLY A 95 8.82 -11.74 5.74
N GLY A 96 8.29 -12.64 4.92
CA GLY A 96 7.33 -12.27 3.86
C GLY A 96 6.07 -11.57 4.42
N HIS A 97 5.51 -12.08 5.51
CA HIS A 97 4.33 -11.47 6.16
C HIS A 97 4.59 -10.05 6.66
N PHE A 98 5.78 -9.80 7.23
CA PHE A 98 6.19 -8.45 7.64
C PHE A 98 6.36 -7.53 6.42
N SER A 99 6.95 -8.03 5.33
CA SER A 99 7.14 -7.29 4.09
C SER A 99 5.81 -6.87 3.45
N VAL A 100 4.79 -7.71 3.53
CA VAL A 100 3.43 -7.36 3.07
C VAL A 100 2.81 -6.27 3.96
N ALA A 101 2.95 -6.35 5.28
CA ALA A 101 2.51 -5.28 6.17
C ALA A 101 3.25 -3.96 5.88
N LEU A 102 4.53 -4.03 5.55
CA LEU A 102 5.33 -2.88 5.14
C LEU A 102 4.81 -2.25 3.84
N PHE A 103 4.40 -3.04 2.83
CA PHE A 103 3.75 -2.51 1.62
C PHE A 103 2.49 -1.70 1.97
N PHE A 104 1.63 -2.25 2.82
CA PHE A 104 0.40 -1.58 3.26
C PHE A 104 0.70 -0.28 4.01
N THR A 105 1.65 -0.28 4.95
CA THR A 105 2.08 0.94 5.64
C THR A 105 2.66 1.96 4.68
N ILE A 106 3.49 1.54 3.72
CA ILE A 106 4.06 2.44 2.72
C ILE A 106 2.96 3.04 1.82
N SER A 107 1.99 2.24 1.39
CA SER A 107 0.84 2.75 0.63
C SER A 107 0.04 3.76 1.46
N GLY A 108 -0.17 3.46 2.75
CA GLY A 108 -0.73 4.37 3.73
C GLY A 108 0.08 5.66 3.94
N TYR A 109 1.40 5.63 3.75
CA TYR A 109 2.25 6.81 3.84
C TYR A 109 2.24 7.65 2.56
N VAL A 110 2.36 7.02 1.39
CA VAL A 110 2.55 7.72 0.11
C VAL A 110 1.25 8.30 -0.44
N LEU A 111 0.14 7.55 -0.37
CA LEU A 111 -1.13 7.96 -0.99
C LEU A 111 -1.73 9.23 -0.41
N PRO A 112 -1.90 9.35 0.92
CA PRO A 112 -2.51 10.53 1.50
C PRO A 112 -1.55 11.72 1.52
N ARG A 113 -0.22 11.55 1.32
CA ARG A 113 0.76 12.62 1.52
C ARG A 113 0.46 13.89 0.72
N ARG A 114 0.16 13.76 -0.57
CA ARG A 114 -0.22 14.91 -1.42
C ARG A 114 -1.57 15.51 -1.00
N LEU A 115 -2.51 14.67 -0.58
CA LEU A 115 -3.84 15.11 -0.15
C LEU A 115 -3.75 15.89 1.18
N LEU A 116 -3.02 15.35 2.15
CA LEU A 116 -2.71 15.98 3.43
C LEU A 116 -1.97 17.30 3.23
N SER A 117 -1.00 17.37 2.32
CA SER A 117 -0.31 18.64 2.04
C SER A 117 -1.24 19.72 1.49
N LEU A 118 -2.22 19.35 0.65
CA LEU A 118 -3.21 20.29 0.11
C LEU A 118 -4.21 20.73 1.18
N LEU A 119 -4.65 19.81 2.05
CA LEU A 119 -5.50 20.13 3.20
C LEU A 119 -4.80 21.08 4.16
N HIS A 120 -3.53 20.84 4.46
CA HIS A 120 -2.70 21.71 5.30
C HIS A 120 -2.52 23.11 4.72
N ALA A 121 -2.39 23.21 3.39
CA ALA A 121 -2.32 24.50 2.70
C ALA A 121 -3.68 25.22 2.58
N GLY A 122 -4.78 24.64 3.07
CA GLY A 122 -6.13 25.19 2.93
C GLY A 122 -6.70 25.12 1.50
N ARG A 123 -6.03 24.42 0.58
CA ARG A 123 -6.36 24.34 -0.85
C ARG A 123 -7.41 23.26 -1.12
N GLN A 124 -8.65 23.51 -0.68
CA GLN A 124 -9.75 22.53 -0.73
C GLN A 124 -10.17 22.13 -2.16
N ALA A 125 -10.19 23.07 -3.11
CA ALA A 125 -10.54 22.77 -4.51
C ALA A 125 -9.52 21.81 -5.15
N ASP A 126 -8.23 22.10 -4.99
CA ASP A 126 -7.15 21.24 -5.48
C ASP A 126 -7.13 19.87 -4.78
N PHE A 127 -7.51 19.82 -3.50
CA PHE A 127 -7.65 18.56 -2.77
C PHE A 127 -8.71 17.65 -3.42
N VAL A 128 -9.90 18.18 -3.74
CA VAL A 128 -10.99 17.41 -4.35
C VAL A 128 -10.56 16.90 -5.73
N GLU A 129 -9.90 17.74 -6.54
CA GLU A 129 -9.40 17.33 -7.86
C GLU A 129 -8.33 16.22 -7.74
N ALA A 130 -7.38 16.39 -6.83
CA ALA A 130 -6.33 15.39 -6.58
C ALA A 130 -6.92 14.07 -6.04
N LEU A 131 -7.94 14.14 -5.19
CA LEU A 131 -8.66 12.99 -4.65
C LEU A 131 -9.38 12.23 -5.77
N HIS A 132 -10.18 12.91 -6.58
CA HIS A 132 -10.90 12.32 -7.71
C HIS A 132 -9.94 11.63 -8.68
N SER A 133 -8.86 12.31 -9.05
CA SER A 133 -7.81 11.74 -9.88
C SER A 133 -7.18 10.48 -9.26
N SER A 134 -7.02 10.44 -7.93
CA SER A 134 -6.41 9.30 -7.24
C SER A 134 -7.34 8.10 -7.17
N ILE A 135 -8.65 8.34 -6.93
CA ILE A 135 -9.68 7.29 -6.88
C ILE A 135 -9.85 6.63 -8.24
N VAL A 136 -9.88 7.40 -9.34
CA VAL A 136 -10.12 6.84 -10.67
C VAL A 136 -8.91 6.07 -11.20
N ARG A 137 -7.69 6.59 -11.04
CA ARG A 137 -6.50 5.99 -11.69
C ARG A 137 -5.97 4.76 -10.96
N ARG A 138 -6.14 4.71 -9.64
CA ARG A 138 -5.52 3.67 -8.80
C ARG A 138 -6.04 2.24 -9.07
N PRO A 139 -7.36 1.99 -9.23
CA PRO A 139 -7.87 0.65 -9.54
C PRO A 139 -7.27 0.12 -10.84
N PHE A 140 -7.22 0.93 -11.90
CA PHE A 140 -6.62 0.51 -13.17
C PHE A 140 -5.13 0.19 -13.02
N ARG A 141 -4.35 1.01 -12.31
CA ARG A 141 -2.93 0.74 -12.08
C ARG A 141 -2.68 -0.54 -11.28
N LEU A 142 -3.55 -0.87 -10.33
CA LEU A 142 -3.41 -2.06 -9.48
C LEU A 142 -3.90 -3.33 -10.19
N PHE A 143 -5.07 -3.28 -10.84
CA PHE A 143 -5.68 -4.46 -11.45
C PHE A 143 -5.12 -4.81 -12.82
N LEU A 144 -4.71 -3.83 -13.63
CA LEU A 144 -4.26 -4.11 -14.98
C LEU A 144 -3.01 -5.03 -15.01
N PRO A 145 -1.96 -4.82 -14.17
CA PRO A 145 -0.85 -5.76 -14.08
C PRO A 145 -1.27 -7.17 -13.61
N VAL A 146 -2.28 -7.27 -12.75
CA VAL A 146 -2.83 -8.57 -12.28
C VAL A 146 -3.55 -9.29 -13.42
N VAL A 147 -4.37 -8.58 -14.18
CA VAL A 147 -5.07 -9.13 -15.35
C VAL A 147 -4.06 -9.65 -16.37
N TRP A 148 -3.05 -8.86 -16.73
CA TRP A 148 -2.04 -9.29 -17.70
C TRP A 148 -1.19 -10.47 -17.21
N SER A 149 -0.73 -10.42 -15.96
CA SER A 149 0.10 -11.49 -15.40
C SER A 149 -0.66 -12.81 -15.26
N THR A 150 -1.90 -12.77 -14.79
CA THR A 150 -2.73 -13.99 -14.68
C THR A 150 -3.14 -14.52 -16.05
N LEU A 151 -3.40 -13.67 -17.04
CA LEU A 151 -3.62 -14.10 -18.42
C LEU A 151 -2.40 -14.83 -18.99
N ALA A 152 -1.20 -14.27 -18.79
CA ALA A 152 0.05 -14.87 -19.25
C ALA A 152 0.33 -16.22 -18.55
N VAL A 153 0.15 -16.29 -17.23
CA VAL A 153 0.33 -17.54 -16.47
C VAL A 153 -0.70 -18.60 -16.89
N MET A 154 -1.95 -18.21 -17.11
CA MET A 154 -2.98 -19.12 -17.61
C MET A 154 -2.62 -19.67 -18.99
N ALA A 155 -2.17 -18.80 -19.91
CA ALA A 155 -1.76 -19.22 -21.26
C ALA A 155 -0.57 -20.21 -21.21
N VAL A 156 0.46 -19.90 -20.42
CA VAL A 156 1.61 -20.80 -20.23
C VAL A 156 1.18 -22.13 -19.62
N SER A 157 0.34 -22.09 -18.59
CA SER A 157 -0.19 -23.30 -17.94
C SER A 157 -0.99 -24.17 -18.91
N TYR A 158 -1.84 -23.59 -19.74
CA TYR A 158 -2.61 -24.34 -20.73
C TYR A 158 -1.72 -25.00 -21.80
N LEU A 159 -0.70 -24.28 -22.28
CA LEU A 159 0.23 -24.78 -23.29
C LEU A 159 1.17 -25.87 -22.75
N THR A 160 1.66 -25.71 -21.53
CA THR A 160 2.66 -26.61 -20.93
C THR A 160 2.03 -27.76 -20.12
N GLY A 161 0.77 -27.62 -19.73
CA GLY A 161 0.11 -28.54 -18.81
C GLY A 161 0.56 -28.41 -17.35
N ILE A 162 1.43 -27.45 -17.02
CA ILE A 162 1.86 -27.21 -15.64
C ILE A 162 0.65 -26.66 -14.85
N PRO A 163 0.26 -27.29 -13.74
CA PRO A 163 -0.88 -26.82 -12.95
C PRO A 163 -0.60 -25.43 -12.36
N THR A 164 -1.64 -24.59 -12.29
CA THR A 164 -1.59 -23.34 -11.54
C THR A 164 -2.05 -23.55 -10.09
N SER A 165 -2.16 -22.47 -9.32
CA SER A 165 -2.55 -22.51 -7.91
C SER A 165 -3.85 -23.28 -7.65
N ALA A 166 -4.92 -22.98 -8.39
CA ALA A 166 -6.23 -23.60 -8.19
C ALA A 166 -7.09 -23.68 -9.46
N MET A 167 -6.63 -23.11 -10.58
CA MET A 167 -7.38 -23.16 -11.83
C MET A 167 -7.19 -24.52 -12.50
N LYS A 168 -8.30 -25.24 -12.72
CA LYS A 168 -8.33 -26.50 -13.46
C LYS A 168 -8.14 -26.22 -14.97
N ARG A 169 -7.57 -27.21 -15.65
CA ARG A 169 -7.41 -27.18 -17.10
C ARG A 169 -8.73 -27.62 -17.76
N GLU A 170 -9.17 -26.83 -18.72
CA GLU A 170 -10.36 -27.07 -19.53
C GLU A 170 -10.00 -27.75 -20.86
N ASP A 171 -10.99 -28.36 -21.52
CA ASP A 171 -10.78 -29.11 -22.78
C ASP A 171 -10.34 -28.22 -23.94
N THR A 172 -10.77 -26.96 -23.96
CA THR A 172 -10.48 -26.01 -25.05
C THR A 172 -9.95 -24.68 -24.53
N MET A 173 -9.09 -24.02 -25.32
CA MET A 173 -8.51 -22.72 -24.96
C MET A 173 -9.59 -21.63 -24.78
N LEU A 174 -10.66 -21.69 -25.58
CA LEU A 174 -11.78 -20.76 -25.44
C LEU A 174 -12.53 -20.96 -24.12
N LEU A 175 -12.73 -22.21 -23.70
CA LEU A 175 -13.33 -22.52 -22.41
C LEU A 175 -12.42 -22.10 -21.26
N GLN A 176 -11.11 -22.32 -21.40
CA GLN A 176 -10.10 -21.83 -20.44
C GLN A 176 -10.14 -20.30 -20.31
N LEU A 177 -10.21 -19.58 -21.43
CA LEU A 177 -10.29 -18.13 -21.45
C LEU A 177 -11.61 -17.63 -20.83
N ALA A 178 -12.74 -18.27 -21.15
CA ALA A 178 -14.03 -17.94 -20.57
C ALA A 178 -14.07 -18.19 -19.04
N ALA A 179 -13.46 -19.29 -18.59
CA ALA A 179 -13.29 -19.58 -17.17
C ALA A 179 -12.39 -18.53 -16.50
N TRP A 180 -11.29 -18.14 -17.15
CA TRP A 180 -10.42 -17.08 -16.68
C TRP A 180 -11.14 -15.74 -16.58
N VAL A 181 -11.91 -15.33 -17.60
CA VAL A 181 -12.69 -14.08 -17.57
C VAL A 181 -13.68 -14.07 -16.41
N ARG A 182 -14.37 -15.18 -16.17
CA ARG A 182 -15.32 -15.33 -15.05
C ARG A 182 -14.60 -15.19 -13.71
N GLU A 183 -13.47 -15.87 -13.56
CA GLU A 183 -12.66 -15.83 -12.34
C GLU A 183 -12.07 -14.44 -12.10
N THR A 184 -11.54 -13.79 -13.14
CA THR A 184 -11.07 -12.41 -13.07
C THR A 184 -12.21 -11.46 -12.72
N GLY A 185 -13.41 -11.62 -13.29
CA GLY A 185 -14.59 -10.83 -12.93
C GLY A 185 -14.96 -10.98 -11.45
N ARG A 186 -14.96 -12.22 -10.93
CA ARG A 186 -15.19 -12.51 -9.51
C ARG A 186 -14.10 -11.88 -8.63
N TYR A 187 -12.84 -12.00 -9.01
CA TYR A 187 -11.71 -11.42 -8.29
C TYR A 187 -11.74 -9.88 -8.27
N LEU A 188 -12.14 -9.25 -9.38
CA LEU A 188 -12.27 -7.79 -9.47
C LEU A 188 -13.41 -7.25 -8.57
N TYR A 189 -14.37 -8.09 -8.20
CA TYR A 189 -15.32 -7.76 -7.14
C TYR A 189 -14.63 -7.78 -5.77
N SER A 190 -13.90 -6.71 -5.48
CA SER A 190 -12.98 -6.62 -4.33
C SER A 190 -13.64 -6.70 -2.94
N PHE A 191 -14.98 -6.60 -2.85
CA PHE A 191 -15.70 -6.57 -1.58
C PHE A 191 -15.92 -7.96 -0.96
N ASP A 192 -15.99 -9.01 -1.78
CA ASP A 192 -16.09 -10.40 -1.30
C ASP A 192 -14.75 -10.93 -0.77
N GLY A 193 -13.65 -10.31 -1.19
CA GLY A 193 -12.29 -10.77 -0.89
C GLY A 193 -11.92 -12.03 -1.67
N GLY A 194 -10.89 -12.73 -1.19
CA GLY A 194 -10.47 -14.03 -1.73
C GLY A 194 -9.23 -14.00 -2.63
N TYR A 195 -9.05 -15.10 -3.35
CA TYR A 195 -7.86 -15.41 -4.14
C TYR A 195 -8.24 -15.59 -5.61
N HIS A 196 -7.34 -15.19 -6.51
CA HIS A 196 -7.47 -15.50 -7.94
C HIS A 196 -6.97 -16.93 -8.19
N ALA A 197 -7.78 -17.77 -8.83
CA ALA A 197 -7.45 -19.19 -9.01
C ALA A 197 -6.13 -19.46 -9.76
N VAL A 198 -5.74 -18.56 -10.67
CA VAL A 198 -4.44 -18.64 -11.37
C VAL A 198 -3.26 -18.29 -10.44
N ASN A 199 -3.40 -17.27 -9.60
CA ASN A 199 -2.32 -16.78 -8.75
C ASN A 199 -2.87 -16.27 -7.41
N GLN A 200 -2.76 -17.11 -6.39
CA GLN A 200 -3.24 -16.79 -5.04
C GLN A 200 -2.54 -15.56 -4.44
N HIS A 201 -1.28 -15.29 -4.74
CA HIS A 201 -0.51 -14.20 -4.12
C HIS A 201 -1.05 -12.79 -4.42
N THR A 202 -1.92 -12.69 -5.43
CA THR A 202 -2.63 -11.45 -5.80
C THR A 202 -3.65 -10.99 -4.77
N TRP A 203 -3.97 -11.78 -3.73
CA TRP A 203 -4.87 -11.37 -2.64
C TRP A 203 -4.48 -10.03 -2.00
N SER A 204 -3.18 -9.77 -1.90
CA SER A 204 -2.62 -8.53 -1.31
C SER A 204 -3.04 -7.27 -2.09
N ILE A 205 -3.29 -7.39 -3.41
CA ILE A 205 -3.73 -6.28 -4.26
C ILE A 205 -5.18 -5.87 -3.95
N LEU A 206 -6.05 -6.82 -3.58
CA LEU A 206 -7.42 -6.51 -3.14
C LEU A 206 -7.40 -5.75 -1.81
N VAL A 207 -6.54 -6.17 -0.89
CA VAL A 207 -6.34 -5.48 0.39
C VAL A 207 -5.79 -4.08 0.16
N GLU A 208 -4.81 -3.92 -0.75
CA GLU A 208 -4.31 -2.63 -1.18
C GLU A 208 -5.42 -1.73 -1.72
N MET A 209 -6.23 -2.22 -2.64
CA MET A 209 -7.34 -1.46 -3.21
C MET A 209 -8.32 -0.99 -2.11
N ARG A 210 -8.74 -1.91 -1.23
CA ARG A 210 -9.66 -1.60 -0.12
C ARG A 210 -9.08 -0.60 0.87
N GLY A 211 -7.84 -0.81 1.30
CA GLY A 211 -7.14 0.09 2.24
C GLY A 211 -6.99 1.49 1.67
N SER A 212 -6.71 1.59 0.37
CA SER A 212 -6.59 2.87 -0.31
C SER A 212 -7.91 3.63 -0.40
N MET A 213 -9.01 2.94 -0.75
CA MET A 213 -10.32 3.57 -0.79
C MET A 213 -10.77 3.99 0.61
N ALA A 214 -10.47 3.19 1.63
CA ALA A 214 -10.73 3.56 3.02
C ALA A 214 -10.01 4.86 3.40
N LEU A 215 -8.73 5.02 3.06
CA LEU A 215 -8.00 6.27 3.31
C LEU A 215 -8.58 7.47 2.55
N PHE A 216 -9.00 7.27 1.29
CA PHE A 216 -9.60 8.35 0.49
C PHE A 216 -10.94 8.82 1.06
N VAL A 217 -11.82 7.88 1.43
CA VAL A 217 -13.09 8.19 2.10
C VAL A 217 -12.85 8.85 3.45
N TRP A 218 -11.89 8.34 4.23
CA TRP A 218 -11.54 8.90 5.53
C TRP A 218 -11.04 10.34 5.42
N LEU A 219 -10.10 10.62 4.52
CA LEU A 219 -9.60 11.98 4.29
C LEU A 219 -10.68 12.92 3.76
N PHE A 220 -11.58 12.43 2.91
CA PHE A 220 -12.70 13.22 2.44
C PHE A 220 -13.63 13.60 3.59
N ALA A 221 -14.00 12.63 4.45
CA ALA A 221 -14.85 12.84 5.61
C ALA A 221 -14.23 13.83 6.62
N LEU A 222 -12.91 13.77 6.81
CA LEU A 222 -12.19 14.64 7.76
C LEU A 222 -11.55 15.88 7.11
N SER A 223 -11.88 16.18 5.85
CA SER A 223 -11.29 17.28 5.08
C SER A 223 -11.53 18.67 5.68
N ARG A 224 -12.60 18.83 6.46
CA ARG A 224 -12.98 20.08 7.14
C ARG A 224 -12.50 20.17 8.58
N MET A 225 -11.96 19.09 9.14
CA MET A 225 -11.50 19.05 10.52
C MET A 225 -10.10 19.63 10.66
N GLN A 226 -9.81 20.16 11.86
CA GLN A 226 -8.45 20.54 12.23
C GLN A 226 -7.53 19.32 12.21
N HIS A 227 -6.27 19.53 11.86
CA HIS A 227 -5.27 18.47 11.70
C HIS A 227 -5.09 17.65 12.99
N ALA A 228 -5.12 18.28 14.16
CA ALA A 228 -4.97 17.56 15.42
C ALA A 228 -6.18 16.66 15.74
N THR A 229 -7.41 17.13 15.47
CA THR A 229 -8.62 16.31 15.60
C THR A 229 -8.57 15.13 14.63
N ARG A 230 -8.18 15.37 13.37
CA ARG A 230 -8.02 14.31 12.37
C ARG A 230 -6.99 13.27 12.80
N LEU A 231 -5.86 13.70 13.35
CA LEU A 231 -4.81 12.81 13.85
C LEU A 231 -5.33 11.94 14.99
N LEU A 232 -6.03 12.53 15.97
CA LEU A 232 -6.61 11.79 17.09
C LEU A 232 -7.67 10.77 16.65
N LEU A 233 -8.57 11.17 15.75
CA LEU A 233 -9.58 10.25 15.20
C LEU A 233 -8.93 9.10 14.43
N THR A 234 -7.84 9.39 13.71
CA THR A 234 -7.09 8.36 12.98
C THR A 234 -6.42 7.38 13.95
N LEU A 235 -5.83 7.86 15.04
CA LEU A 235 -5.27 7.01 16.11
C LEU A 235 -6.35 6.16 16.78
N ALA A 236 -7.54 6.73 17.03
CA ALA A 236 -8.67 6.00 17.58
C ALA A 236 -9.14 4.87 16.64
N VAL A 237 -9.19 5.12 15.32
CA VAL A 237 -9.51 4.08 14.33
C VAL A 237 -8.44 3.00 14.27
N ILE A 238 -7.15 3.35 14.34
CA ILE A 238 -6.07 2.35 14.42
C ILE A 238 -6.27 1.45 15.63
N TRP A 239 -6.53 2.03 16.80
CA TRP A 239 -6.79 1.28 18.02
C TRP A 239 -8.01 0.36 17.87
N TYR A 240 -9.12 0.88 17.36
CA TYR A 240 -10.33 0.10 17.09
C TYR A 240 -10.08 -1.08 16.14
N LEU A 241 -9.36 -0.85 15.04
CA LEU A 241 -9.06 -1.88 14.04
C LEU A 241 -8.17 -2.99 14.62
N ILE A 242 -7.26 -2.66 15.53
CA ILE A 242 -6.37 -3.64 16.17
C ILE A 242 -7.09 -4.42 17.28
N VAL A 243 -7.82 -3.72 18.15
CA VAL A 243 -8.36 -4.29 19.40
C VAL A 243 -9.75 -4.92 19.20
N ALA A 244 -10.62 -4.29 18.40
CA ALA A 244 -12.03 -4.69 18.32
C ALA A 244 -12.41 -5.49 17.05
N VAL A 245 -11.70 -5.30 15.92
CA VAL A 245 -12.09 -5.87 14.60
C VAL A 245 -11.05 -6.83 13.99
N PRO A 246 -10.03 -7.25 14.77
CA PRO A 246 -8.77 -7.84 14.27
C PRO A 246 -8.30 -7.47 12.84
N ALA A 247 -8.50 -6.22 12.42
CA ALA A 247 -8.24 -5.75 11.06
C ALA A 247 -6.85 -5.13 10.93
N ALA A 248 -5.81 -5.86 11.35
CA ALA A 248 -4.42 -5.38 11.40
C ALA A 248 -3.90 -4.87 10.04
N GLN A 249 -4.34 -5.49 8.94
CA GLN A 249 -3.99 -5.05 7.58
C GLN A 249 -4.54 -3.66 7.25
N MET A 250 -5.72 -3.31 7.74
CA MET A 250 -6.30 -1.98 7.55
C MET A 250 -5.64 -0.98 8.50
N ALA A 251 -5.34 -1.40 9.73
CA ALA A 251 -4.65 -0.56 10.71
C ALA A 251 -3.30 -0.06 10.20
N THR A 252 -2.54 -0.86 9.45
CA THR A 252 -1.25 -0.45 8.88
C THR A 252 -1.38 0.67 7.84
N PHE A 253 -2.46 0.72 7.04
CA PHE A 253 -2.74 1.85 6.14
C PHE A 253 -2.92 3.14 6.91
N PHE A 254 -3.74 3.12 7.96
CA PHE A 254 -3.97 4.29 8.81
C PHE A 254 -2.71 4.68 9.59
N ALA A 255 -1.92 3.72 10.06
CA ALA A 255 -0.62 3.98 10.68
C ALA A 255 0.33 4.70 9.71
N GLY A 256 0.40 4.27 8.45
CA GLY A 256 1.16 4.96 7.41
C GLY A 256 0.69 6.40 7.19
N MET A 257 -0.63 6.65 7.23
CA MET A 257 -1.19 7.99 7.08
C MET A 257 -0.82 8.89 8.26
N VAL A 258 -0.87 8.37 9.49
CA VAL A 258 -0.38 9.08 10.69
C VAL A 258 1.09 9.43 10.52
N THR A 259 1.94 8.49 10.08
CA THR A 259 3.35 8.76 9.83
C THR A 259 3.55 9.84 8.77
N ALA A 260 2.74 9.84 7.70
CA ALA A 260 2.81 10.87 6.66
C ALA A 260 2.41 12.25 7.19
N GLU A 261 1.37 12.32 8.03
CA GLU A 261 0.91 13.56 8.64
C GLU A 261 1.94 14.12 9.63
N LEU A 262 2.50 13.27 10.50
CA LEU A 262 3.56 13.65 11.44
C LEU A 262 4.83 14.13 10.73
N ASP A 263 5.23 13.49 9.64
CA ASP A 263 6.38 13.90 8.84
C ASP A 263 6.16 15.26 8.14
N LEU A 264 4.94 15.51 7.65
CA LEU A 264 4.58 16.84 7.13
C LEU A 264 4.63 17.93 8.21
N ILE A 265 4.18 17.61 9.43
CA ILE A 265 4.27 18.53 10.59
C ILE A 265 5.73 18.78 10.96
N ALA A 266 6.53 17.72 11.12
CA ALA A 266 7.95 17.80 11.49
C ALA A 266 8.79 18.58 10.47
N SER A 267 8.41 18.54 9.19
CA SER A 267 9.08 19.30 8.13
C SER A 267 8.87 20.83 8.22
N GLY A 268 8.13 21.33 9.21
CA GLY A 268 7.85 22.75 9.39
C GLY A 268 6.82 23.32 8.41
N THR A 269 6.18 22.46 7.62
CA THR A 269 5.12 22.87 6.67
C THR A 269 3.88 23.38 7.42
N VAL A 270 3.69 23.00 8.69
CA VAL A 270 2.52 23.34 9.51
C VAL A 270 2.92 23.48 10.98
N GLN A 271 2.47 24.54 11.65
CA GLN A 271 2.53 24.60 13.12
C GLN A 271 1.43 23.74 13.73
N MET A 272 1.82 22.77 14.56
CA MET A 272 0.89 21.90 15.27
C MET A 272 0.21 22.68 16.40
N ARG A 273 -1.13 22.70 16.42
CA ARG A 273 -1.90 23.10 17.60
C ARG A 273 -2.70 21.88 18.08
N LEU A 274 -2.30 21.31 19.21
CA LEU A 274 -3.02 20.23 19.85
C LEU A 274 -4.29 20.77 20.54
N PRO A 275 -5.35 19.96 20.68
CA PRO A 275 -6.59 20.41 21.33
C PRO A 275 -6.37 20.86 22.78
N TRP A 276 -5.31 20.35 23.42
CA TRP A 276 -4.93 20.67 24.79
C TRP A 276 -3.88 21.79 24.91
N ASP A 277 -3.42 22.40 23.82
CA ASP A 277 -2.47 23.53 23.91
C ASP A 277 -3.10 24.74 24.63
N GLY A 278 -4.42 24.91 24.50
CA GLY A 278 -5.18 25.91 25.26
C GLY A 278 -5.26 25.60 26.76
N LEU A 279 -5.24 24.31 27.14
CA LEU A 279 -5.22 23.89 28.53
C LEU A 279 -3.84 24.12 29.16
N THR A 280 -2.75 23.87 28.43
CA THR A 280 -1.40 24.17 28.92
C THR A 280 -1.18 25.67 29.14
N LEU A 281 -1.74 26.54 28.29
CA LEU A 281 -1.68 27.99 28.48
C LEU A 281 -2.53 28.48 29.66
N GLN A 282 -3.64 27.82 29.98
CA GLN A 282 -4.44 28.11 31.17
C GLN A 282 -3.77 27.63 32.47
N ILE A 283 -3.08 26.49 32.43
CA ILE A 283 -2.35 25.93 33.57
C ILE A 283 -1.06 26.72 33.84
N LEU A 284 -0.34 27.16 32.81
CA LEU A 284 0.88 27.97 32.93
C LEU A 284 0.60 29.48 33.07
N GLY A 285 -0.56 29.96 32.62
CA GLY A 285 -1.00 31.35 32.76
C GLY A 285 -1.62 31.70 34.12
N GLY A 286 -1.67 30.73 35.05
CA GLY A 286 -2.25 30.89 36.39
C GLY A 286 -1.30 31.44 37.46
N SER A 287 -0.01 31.64 37.19
CA SER A 287 0.89 32.22 38.20
C SER A 287 2.13 32.90 37.62
N LEU A 288 2.23 34.20 37.94
CA LEU A 288 3.44 35.01 38.11
C LEU A 288 4.21 35.46 36.87
N PHE A 289 3.74 36.54 36.23
CA PHE A 289 4.62 37.67 35.90
C PHE A 289 3.83 38.98 36.06
N PRO A 290 4.10 39.81 37.09
CA PRO A 290 3.66 41.19 37.07
C PRO A 290 4.49 41.95 36.02
N SER A 291 3.79 42.72 35.21
CA SER A 291 4.32 43.72 34.30
C SER A 291 5.32 44.64 34.99
N ILE A 292 6.53 44.73 34.42
CA ILE A 292 7.40 45.91 34.46
C ILE A 292 7.65 46.31 33.01
#